data_AF-A0A166E005-F1
#
_entry.id   AF-A0A166E005-F1
#
_cell.length_a   1.000
_cell.length_b   1.000
_cell.length_c   1.000
_cell.angle_alpha   90.00
_cell.angle_beta   90.00
_cell.angle_gamma   90.00
#
_symmetry.space_group_name_H-M   'P 1'
#
loop_
_entity.id
_entity.type
_entity.pdbx_description
1 polymer ?
#
loop_
_entity_poly.entity_id
_entity_poly.type
_entity_poly.pdbx_seq_one_letter_code
_entity_poly.pdbx_strand_id
1 'polypeptide(L)'
;MWEAYLDAVEDEDKASVESWNGSTTGILTFTGLFAATVAAFVIESYKMLSPDTGAQTVILLAQLVAATNTTPAVPPSDIQSGPFIAAETAVLVNSLWFLSLVISLVCALLATLIQEWTRDFLRDIQRRTADMPIEEYGLNHVYVRLGVERYGLDKVATIIVALMHLAVALFLVGLILFLYSI
;
A
#
# COMPACT_ATOMS: atom_id res chain seq x y z
N MET A 1 -26.28 40.53 8.81
CA MET A 1 -25.92 40.12 7.43
C MET A 1 -24.51 39.53 7.39
N TRP A 2 -23.52 40.14 8.06
CA TRP A 2 -22.16 39.58 8.18
C TRP A 2 -22.07 38.32 9.07
N GLU A 3 -22.71 38.32 10.25
CA GLU A 3 -22.72 37.11 11.10
C GLU A 3 -23.41 35.92 10.41
N ALA A 4 -24.52 36.16 9.73
CA ALA A 4 -25.19 35.13 8.93
C ALA A 4 -24.35 34.63 7.74
N TYR A 5 -23.42 35.44 7.23
CA TYR A 5 -22.48 35.03 6.18
C TYR A 5 -21.34 34.20 6.75
N LEU A 6 -20.77 34.61 7.89
CA LEU A 6 -19.73 33.85 8.60
C LEU A 6 -20.25 32.48 9.06
N ASP A 7 -21.46 32.43 9.59
CA ASP A 7 -22.12 31.18 10.02
C ASP A 7 -22.31 30.22 8.83
N ALA A 8 -22.77 30.74 7.69
CA ALA A 8 -22.94 29.94 6.48
C ALA A 8 -21.62 29.42 5.88
N VAL A 9 -20.54 30.21 5.92
CA VAL A 9 -19.21 29.79 5.43
C VAL A 9 -18.56 28.79 6.38
N GLU A 10 -18.72 28.97 7.69
CA GLU A 10 -18.19 28.05 8.68
C GLU A 10 -18.85 26.66 8.59
N ASP A 11 -20.15 26.61 8.32
CA ASP A 11 -20.88 25.36 8.09
C ASP A 11 -20.45 24.65 6.79
N GLU A 12 -20.21 25.39 5.70
CA GLU A 12 -19.74 24.83 4.43
C GLU A 12 -18.32 24.25 4.54
N ASP A 13 -17.42 24.96 5.21
CA ASP A 13 -16.04 24.51 5.43
C ASP A 13 -16.00 23.28 6.35
N LYS A 14 -16.83 23.25 7.41
CA LYS A 14 -16.97 22.07 8.29
C LYS A 14 -17.48 20.84 7.53
N ALA A 15 -18.52 21.00 6.72
CA ALA A 15 -19.08 19.90 5.93
C ALA A 15 -18.07 19.34 4.92
N SER A 16 -17.31 20.22 4.27
CA SER A 16 -16.27 19.83 3.31
C SER A 16 -15.13 19.06 3.99
N VAL A 17 -14.68 19.54 5.15
CA VAL A 17 -13.64 18.86 5.94
C VAL A 17 -14.10 17.50 6.45
N GLU A 18 -15.35 17.38 6.90
CA GLU A 18 -15.90 16.12 7.39
C GLU A 18 -15.98 15.07 6.26
N SER A 19 -16.40 15.48 5.06
CA SER A 19 -16.38 14.64 3.86
C SER A 19 -14.98 14.15 3.51
N TRP A 20 -13.99 15.05 3.45
CA TRP A 20 -12.60 14.70 3.12
C TRP A 20 -11.94 13.83 4.17
N ASN A 21 -12.24 14.05 5.45
CA ASN A 21 -11.72 13.24 6.53
C ASN A 21 -12.32 11.81 6.47
N GLY A 22 -13.61 11.69 6.16
CA GLY A 22 -14.30 10.42 5.96
C GLY A 22 -13.71 9.62 4.79
N SER A 23 -13.55 10.25 3.62
CA SER A 23 -12.98 9.58 2.44
C SER A 23 -11.53 9.13 2.66
N THR A 24 -10.72 9.96 3.31
CA THR A 24 -9.31 9.66 3.60
C THR A 24 -9.16 8.53 4.62
N THR A 25 -10.01 8.52 5.65
CA THR A 25 -10.03 7.43 6.64
C THR A 25 -10.45 6.10 6.00
N GLY A 26 -11.44 6.12 5.10
CA GLY A 26 -11.82 4.95 4.32
C GLY A 26 -10.69 4.40 3.45
N ILE A 27 -9.94 5.27 2.76
CA ILE A 27 -8.77 4.88 1.99
C ILE A 27 -7.69 4.28 2.90
N LEU A 28 -7.40 4.89 4.05
CA LEU A 28 -6.35 4.42 4.97
C LEU A 28 -6.66 3.04 5.56
N THR A 29 -7.90 2.82 6.00
CA THR A 29 -8.36 1.52 6.51
C THR A 29 -8.29 0.43 5.44
N PHE A 30 -8.77 0.73 4.22
CA PHE A 30 -8.65 -0.19 3.08
C PHE A 30 -7.19 -0.50 2.75
N THR A 31 -6.33 0.52 2.74
CA THR A 31 -4.89 0.39 2.47
C THR A 31 -4.22 -0.53 3.47
N GLY A 32 -4.49 -0.35 4.77
CA GLY A 32 -3.91 -1.18 5.83
C GLY A 32 -4.34 -2.64 5.71
N LEU A 33 -5.62 -2.89 5.45
CA LEU A 33 -6.13 -4.25 5.25
C LEU A 33 -5.52 -4.91 4.01
N PHE A 34 -5.46 -4.19 2.89
CA PHE A 34 -4.83 -4.67 1.67
C PHE A 34 -3.34 -4.97 1.90
N ALA A 35 -2.58 -4.06 2.51
CA ALA A 35 -1.17 -4.27 2.84
C ALA A 35 -0.96 -5.51 3.72
N ALA A 36 -1.83 -5.75 4.71
CA ALA A 36 -1.77 -6.95 5.54
C ALA A 36 -2.02 -8.23 4.73
N THR A 37 -3.00 -8.21 3.82
CA THR A 37 -3.25 -9.37 2.93
C THR A 37 -2.04 -9.64 2.03
N VAL A 38 -1.51 -8.61 1.35
CA VAL A 38 -0.31 -8.75 0.49
C VAL A 38 0.87 -9.27 1.29
N ALA A 39 1.11 -8.74 2.50
CA ALA A 39 2.19 -9.19 3.38
C ALA A 39 2.05 -10.68 3.74
N ALA A 40 0.84 -11.17 4.01
CA ALA A 40 0.62 -12.59 4.27
C ALA A 40 0.99 -13.48 3.07
N PHE A 41 0.60 -13.08 1.85
CA PHE A 41 0.98 -13.80 0.64
C PHE A 41 2.49 -13.73 0.37
N VAL A 42 3.12 -12.58 0.57
CA VAL A 42 4.58 -12.42 0.45
C VAL A 42 5.30 -13.35 1.42
N ILE A 43 4.89 -13.40 2.69
CA ILE A 43 5.51 -14.30 3.68
C ILE A 43 5.39 -15.77 3.25
N GLU A 44 4.24 -16.17 2.70
CA GLU A 44 4.02 -17.54 2.27
C GLU A 44 4.82 -17.88 0.98
N SER A 45 4.87 -16.99 0.00
CA SER A 45 5.70 -17.20 -1.20
C SER A 45 7.20 -17.15 -0.89
N TYR A 46 7.62 -16.37 0.10
CA TYR A 46 9.03 -16.35 0.53
C TYR A 46 9.49 -17.72 1.03
N LYS A 47 8.59 -18.49 1.66
CA LYS A 47 8.89 -19.88 2.07
C LYS A 47 9.06 -20.81 0.86
N MET A 48 8.34 -20.59 -0.24
CA MET A 48 8.55 -21.35 -1.49
C MET A 48 9.85 -20.97 -2.22
N LEU A 49 10.40 -19.78 -1.97
CA LEU A 49 11.65 -19.30 -2.56
C LEU A 49 12.90 -19.69 -1.75
N SER A 50 12.72 -20.02 -0.48
CA SER A 50 13.78 -20.59 0.36
C SER A 50 13.87 -22.09 0.11
N PRO A 51 15.07 -22.68 0.00
CA PRO A 51 15.21 -24.13 -0.11
C PRO A 51 14.49 -24.77 1.08
N ASP A 52 13.51 -25.62 0.78
CA ASP A 52 12.84 -26.42 1.78
C ASP A 52 13.88 -27.32 2.45
N THR A 53 14.21 -27.01 3.69
CA THR A 53 15.13 -27.81 4.52
C THR A 53 14.60 -29.24 4.66
N GLY A 54 13.29 -29.47 4.51
CA GLY A 54 12.66 -30.78 4.40
C GLY A 54 13.08 -31.53 3.14
N ALA A 55 12.96 -30.93 1.96
CA ALA A 55 13.42 -31.53 0.71
C ALA A 55 14.93 -31.78 0.70
N GLN A 56 15.75 -30.86 1.22
CA GLN A 56 17.20 -31.09 1.35
C GLN A 56 17.53 -32.23 2.31
N THR A 57 16.83 -32.36 3.44
CA THR A 57 17.03 -33.49 4.36
C THR A 57 16.55 -34.80 3.76
N VAL A 58 15.46 -34.82 2.98
CA VAL A 58 15.00 -36.01 2.25
C VAL A 58 16.01 -36.43 1.18
N ILE A 59 16.60 -35.49 0.44
CA ILE A 59 17.66 -35.77 -0.54
C ILE A 59 18.90 -36.33 0.16
N LEU A 60 19.34 -35.72 1.27
CA LEU A 60 20.49 -36.19 2.04
C LEU A 60 20.23 -37.56 2.69
N LEU A 61 19.02 -37.81 3.18
CA LEU A 61 18.60 -39.11 3.71
C LEU A 61 18.54 -40.17 2.61
N ALA A 62 18.03 -39.84 1.42
CA ALA A 62 18.02 -40.73 0.27
C ALA A 62 19.46 -41.08 -0.18
N GLN A 63 20.37 -40.10 -0.16
CA GLN A 63 21.80 -40.33 -0.42
C GLN A 63 22.44 -41.24 0.63
N LEU A 64 22.13 -41.05 1.92
CA LEU A 64 22.64 -41.90 3.01
C LEU A 64 22.12 -43.35 2.89
N VAL A 65 20.83 -43.52 2.57
CA VAL A 65 20.23 -44.85 2.36
C VAL A 65 20.82 -45.53 1.12
N ALA A 66 21.06 -44.78 0.03
CA ALA A 66 21.71 -45.30 -1.18
C ALA A 66 23.18 -45.69 -0.94
N ALA A 67 23.92 -44.93 -0.12
CA ALA A 67 25.30 -45.24 0.24
C ALA A 67 25.42 -46.45 1.20
N THR A 68 24.36 -46.73 1.97
CA THR A 68 24.33 -47.85 2.93
C THR A 68 23.88 -49.17 2.29
N ASN A 69 23.19 -49.12 1.14
CA ASN A 69 22.78 -50.31 0.39
C ASN A 69 23.85 -50.76 -0.62
N THR A 70 24.39 -51.95 -0.44
CA THR A 70 25.45 -52.57 -1.27
C THR A 70 24.98 -53.10 -2.63
N THR A 71 23.74 -52.81 -3.04
CA THR A 71 23.23 -53.12 -4.38
C THR A 71 22.65 -51.85 -5.02
N PRO A 72 23.21 -51.39 -6.16
CA PRO A 72 22.75 -50.16 -6.79
C PRO A 72 21.42 -50.44 -7.50
N ALA A 73 20.31 -50.14 -6.84
CA ALA A 73 18.97 -50.27 -7.42
C ALA A 73 18.51 -49.02 -8.20
N VAL A 74 19.30 -47.95 -8.22
CA VAL A 74 18.95 -46.68 -8.88
C VAL A 74 20.14 -46.16 -9.69
N PRO A 75 20.01 -45.92 -11.01
CA PRO A 75 21.07 -45.30 -11.79
C PRO A 75 21.39 -43.88 -11.28
N PRO A 76 22.65 -43.44 -11.28
CA PRO A 76 23.08 -42.15 -10.70
C PRO A 76 22.73 -40.94 -11.58
N SER A 77 21.62 -41.00 -12.32
CA SER A 77 21.25 -40.04 -13.36
C SER A 77 20.37 -38.89 -12.88
N ASP A 78 19.74 -38.98 -11.70
CA ASP A 78 18.76 -37.99 -11.23
C ASP A 78 19.21 -37.19 -10.00
N ILE A 79 20.49 -37.24 -9.63
CA ILE A 79 21.02 -36.35 -8.58
C ILE A 79 21.43 -35.04 -9.25
N GLN A 80 20.42 -34.25 -9.62
CA GLN A 80 20.63 -32.89 -10.11
C GLN A 80 20.97 -31.98 -8.92
N SER A 81 22.22 -32.09 -8.43
CA SER A 81 22.85 -31.13 -7.53
C SER A 81 23.29 -29.88 -8.30
N GLY A 82 22.34 -29.25 -9.00
CA GLY A 82 22.49 -27.87 -9.49
C GLY A 82 22.16 -26.88 -8.36
N PRO A 83 22.80 -25.71 -8.31
CA PRO A 83 22.34 -24.65 -7.41
C PRO A 83 20.85 -24.40 -7.66
N PHE A 84 20.07 -24.22 -6.60
CA PHE A 84 18.63 -23.94 -6.70
C PHE A 84 18.43 -22.69 -7.58
N ILE A 85 18.03 -22.90 -8.83
CA ILE A 85 17.61 -21.83 -9.72
C ILE A 85 16.14 -21.64 -9.39
N ALA A 86 15.85 -20.67 -8.52
CA ALA A 86 14.49 -20.23 -8.28
C ALA A 86 13.86 -19.92 -9.65
N ALA A 87 12.68 -20.48 -9.92
CA ALA A 87 11.98 -20.23 -11.16
C ALA A 87 11.84 -18.71 -11.36
N GLU A 88 12.23 -18.19 -12.53
CA GLU A 88 12.20 -16.75 -12.83
C GLU A 88 10.80 -16.15 -12.57
N THR A 89 9.75 -16.96 -12.74
CA THR A 89 8.36 -16.67 -12.41
C THR A 89 8.14 -16.35 -10.93
N ALA A 90 8.80 -17.05 -10.01
CA ALA A 90 8.63 -16.85 -8.58
C ALA A 90 9.32 -15.57 -8.09
N VAL A 91 10.47 -15.23 -8.69
CA VAL A 91 11.14 -13.92 -8.46
C VAL A 91 10.25 -12.77 -8.97
N LEU A 92 9.66 -12.92 -10.16
CA LEU A 92 8.75 -11.92 -10.72
C LEU A 92 7.49 -11.73 -9.86
N VAL A 93 6.84 -12.82 -9.43
CA VAL A 93 5.65 -12.77 -8.56
C VAL A 93 5.97 -12.06 -7.24
N ASN A 94 7.06 -12.43 -6.58
CA ASN A 94 7.48 -11.79 -5.34
C ASN A 94 7.76 -10.30 -5.56
N SER A 95 8.44 -9.93 -6.66
CA SER A 95 8.70 -8.53 -7.00
C SER A 95 7.42 -7.71 -7.24
N LEU A 96 6.41 -8.30 -7.91
CA LEU A 96 5.11 -7.69 -8.16
C LEU A 96 4.35 -7.46 -6.86
N TRP A 97 4.37 -8.44 -5.95
CA TRP A 97 3.73 -8.30 -4.63
C TRP A 97 4.43 -7.27 -3.76
N PHE A 98 5.77 -7.27 -3.71
CA PHE A 98 6.53 -6.23 -3.02
C PHE A 98 6.22 -4.83 -3.59
N LEU A 99 6.15 -4.68 -4.91
CA LEU A 99 5.82 -3.41 -5.54
C LEU A 99 4.39 -2.98 -5.19
N SER A 100 3.42 -3.90 -5.21
CA SER A 100 2.04 -3.61 -4.79
C SER A 100 1.95 -3.15 -3.32
N LEU A 101 2.78 -3.72 -2.45
CA LEU A 101 2.87 -3.34 -1.04
C LEU A 101 3.50 -1.96 -0.86
N VAL A 102 4.58 -1.65 -1.59
CA VAL A 102 5.21 -0.32 -1.54
C VAL A 102 4.25 0.75 -2.05
N ILE A 103 3.53 0.50 -3.16
CA ILE A 103 2.55 1.46 -3.70
C ILE A 103 1.41 1.68 -2.70
N SER A 104 0.93 0.64 -2.02
CA SER A 104 -0.10 0.79 -1.00
C SER A 104 0.40 1.63 0.19
N LEU A 105 1.64 1.43 0.65
CA LEU A 105 2.23 2.26 1.70
C LEU A 105 2.37 3.73 1.28
N VAL A 106 2.79 3.99 0.04
CA VAL A 106 2.84 5.37 -0.49
C VAL A 106 1.44 6.00 -0.51
N CYS A 107 0.42 5.23 -0.90
CA CYS A 107 -0.98 5.65 -0.83
C CYS A 107 -1.42 6.02 0.60
N ALA A 108 -1.08 5.20 1.60
CA ALA A 108 -1.35 5.49 3.01
C ALA A 108 -0.63 6.74 3.52
N LEU A 109 0.63 6.94 3.12
CA LEU A 109 1.41 8.13 3.50
C LEU A 109 0.81 9.40 2.91
N LEU A 110 0.43 9.38 1.63
CA LEU A 110 -0.22 10.51 0.96
C LEU A 110 -1.59 10.81 1.58
N ALA A 111 -2.39 9.78 1.89
CA ALA A 111 -3.66 9.93 2.59
C ALA A 111 -3.47 10.58 3.97
N THR A 112 -2.52 10.08 4.76
CA THR A 112 -2.18 10.67 6.07
C THR A 112 -1.73 12.12 5.93
N LEU A 113 -0.88 12.44 4.95
CA LEU A 113 -0.42 13.79 4.70
C LEU A 113 -1.58 14.75 4.41
N ILE A 114 -2.55 14.34 3.58
CA ILE A 114 -3.78 15.12 3.34
C ILE A 114 -4.55 15.32 4.63
N GLN A 115 -4.72 14.27 5.44
CA GLN A 115 -5.46 14.35 6.70
C GLN A 115 -4.80 15.32 7.69
N GLU A 116 -3.47 15.28 7.80
CA GLU A 116 -2.70 16.20 8.64
C GLU A 116 -2.80 17.63 8.13
N TRP A 117 -2.64 17.82 6.81
CA TRP A 117 -2.82 19.11 6.17
C TRP A 117 -4.20 19.65 6.54
N THR A 118 -5.29 18.98 6.16
CA THR A 118 -6.69 19.40 6.40
C THR A 118 -6.95 19.75 7.88
N ARG A 119 -6.44 18.95 8.81
CA ARG A 119 -6.59 19.19 10.26
C ARG A 119 -5.85 20.45 10.72
N ASP A 120 -4.64 20.68 10.22
CA ASP A 120 -3.86 21.86 10.56
C ASP A 120 -4.49 23.13 9.95
N PHE A 121 -5.11 23.05 8.75
CA PHE A 121 -5.92 24.17 8.22
C PHE A 121 -7.08 24.53 9.13
N LEU A 122 -7.88 23.53 9.52
CA LEU A 122 -9.06 23.78 10.35
C LEU A 122 -8.65 24.42 11.68
N ARG A 123 -7.52 23.97 12.26
CA ARG A 123 -6.97 24.55 13.49
C ARG A 123 -6.48 25.98 13.32
N ASP A 124 -5.83 26.32 12.22
CA ASP A 124 -5.31 27.67 11.98
C ASP A 124 -6.46 28.65 11.67
N ILE A 125 -7.51 28.19 10.96
CA ILE A 125 -8.77 28.96 10.77
C ILE A 125 -9.44 29.21 12.14
N GLN A 126 -9.72 28.15 12.92
CA GLN A 126 -10.41 28.29 14.20
C GLN A 126 -9.65 29.16 15.22
N ARG A 127 -8.31 29.13 15.23
CA ARG A 127 -7.52 30.00 16.12
C ARG A 127 -7.54 31.48 15.71
N ARG A 128 -7.61 31.79 14.42
CA ARG A 128 -7.50 33.17 13.91
C ARG A 128 -8.83 33.90 13.80
N THR A 129 -9.95 33.17 13.79
CA THR A 129 -11.30 33.74 13.90
C THR A 129 -11.55 34.48 15.22
N ALA A 130 -10.78 34.18 16.28
CA ALA A 130 -10.99 34.78 17.59
C ALA A 130 -10.46 36.23 17.74
N ASP A 131 -9.48 36.68 16.93
CA ASP A 131 -8.70 37.90 17.22
C ASP A 131 -8.42 38.84 16.01
N MET A 132 -8.99 38.63 14.80
CA MET A 132 -8.54 39.32 13.56
C MET A 132 -9.59 40.26 12.90
N PRO A 133 -9.18 41.42 12.31
CA PRO A 133 -10.05 42.33 11.55
C PRO A 133 -10.50 41.79 10.17
N ILE A 134 -11.70 42.22 9.76
CA ILE A 134 -12.53 41.73 8.63
C ILE A 134 -11.82 41.69 7.27
N GLU A 135 -10.90 42.63 7.01
CA GLU A 135 -10.26 42.82 5.71
C GLU A 135 -9.12 41.81 5.45
N GLU A 136 -8.35 41.47 6.49
CA GLU A 136 -7.31 40.42 6.43
C GLU A 136 -7.91 39.02 6.35
N TYR A 137 -9.07 38.81 6.97
CA TYR A 137 -9.82 37.55 6.88
C TYR A 137 -10.20 37.23 5.43
N GLY A 138 -10.79 38.18 4.69
CA GLY A 138 -11.22 37.96 3.30
C GLY A 138 -10.07 37.64 2.34
N LEU A 139 -8.95 38.35 2.45
CA LEU A 139 -7.77 38.14 1.59
C LEU A 139 -7.10 36.80 1.87
N ASN A 140 -6.93 36.44 3.14
CA ASN A 140 -6.30 35.17 3.52
C ASN A 140 -7.19 33.96 3.20
N HIS A 141 -8.51 34.07 3.44
CA HIS A 141 -9.47 33.02 3.12
C HIS A 141 -9.56 32.74 1.61
N VAL A 142 -9.46 33.78 0.79
CA VAL A 142 -9.40 33.66 -0.68
C VAL A 142 -8.04 33.12 -1.13
N TYR A 143 -6.92 33.55 -0.54
CA TYR A 143 -5.60 33.02 -0.89
C TYR A 143 -5.47 31.52 -0.54
N VAL A 144 -6.09 31.11 0.56
CA VAL A 144 -6.10 29.72 1.05
C VAL A 144 -7.12 28.86 0.29
N ARG A 145 -8.33 29.36 -0.02
CA ARG A 145 -9.23 28.69 -0.98
C ARG A 145 -8.57 28.56 -2.34
N LEU A 146 -7.93 29.61 -2.86
CA LEU A 146 -7.10 29.48 -4.06
C LEU A 146 -5.95 28.50 -3.85
N GLY A 147 -5.34 28.39 -2.68
CA GLY A 147 -4.34 27.36 -2.40
C GLY A 147 -4.89 25.95 -2.55
N VAL A 148 -6.03 25.66 -1.91
CA VAL A 148 -6.72 24.36 -1.94
C VAL A 148 -7.26 24.03 -3.34
N GLU A 149 -7.86 25.01 -4.01
CA GLU A 149 -8.49 24.89 -5.34
C GLU A 149 -7.44 24.91 -6.47
N ARG A 150 -6.28 25.56 -6.27
CA ARG A 150 -5.17 25.64 -7.25
C ARG A 150 -4.11 24.55 -7.08
N TYR A 151 -3.83 24.09 -5.85
CA TYR A 151 -2.80 23.06 -5.60
C TYR A 151 -3.29 21.61 -5.64
N GLY A 152 -4.56 21.37 -5.97
CA GLY A 152 -4.98 20.07 -6.47
C GLY A 152 -5.15 19.03 -5.40
N LEU A 153 -5.82 19.37 -4.29
CA LEU A 153 -6.30 18.38 -3.32
C LEU A 153 -7.18 17.32 -4.02
N ASP A 154 -8.01 17.75 -4.99
CA ASP A 154 -8.72 16.86 -5.91
C ASP A 154 -7.80 16.01 -6.78
N LYS A 155 -6.72 16.59 -7.31
CA LYS A 155 -5.74 15.85 -8.14
C LYS A 155 -4.98 14.83 -7.32
N VAL A 156 -4.55 15.17 -6.11
CA VAL A 156 -3.83 14.26 -5.21
C VAL A 156 -4.76 13.15 -4.74
N ALA A 157 -6.00 13.46 -4.36
CA ALA A 157 -7.00 12.43 -4.01
C ALA A 157 -7.23 11.47 -5.18
N THR A 158 -7.35 11.98 -6.40
CA THR A 158 -7.47 11.17 -7.63
C THR A 158 -6.23 10.29 -7.85
N ILE A 159 -5.02 10.83 -7.64
CA ILE A 159 -3.77 10.09 -7.76
C ILE A 159 -3.67 8.97 -6.70
N ILE A 160 -4.04 9.25 -5.45
CA ILE A 160 -4.07 8.25 -4.36
C ILE A 160 -4.99 7.09 -4.74
N VAL A 161 -6.20 7.39 -5.20
CA VAL A 161 -7.15 6.37 -5.63
C VAL A 161 -6.60 5.60 -6.83
N ALA A 162 -5.99 6.26 -7.82
CA ALA A 162 -5.38 5.60 -8.97
C ALA A 162 -4.21 4.67 -8.56
N LEU A 163 -3.35 5.11 -7.65
CA LEU A 163 -2.25 4.29 -7.10
C LEU A 163 -2.79 3.07 -6.36
N MET A 164 -3.88 3.21 -5.61
CA MET A 164 -4.53 2.08 -4.97
C MET A 164 -5.02 1.04 -5.97
N HIS A 165 -5.71 1.47 -7.04
CA HIS A 165 -6.17 0.57 -8.08
C HIS A 165 -5.00 -0.11 -8.79
N LEU A 166 -3.91 0.62 -9.05
CA LEU A 166 -2.68 0.06 -9.61
C LEU A 166 -2.07 -1.02 -8.69
N ALA A 167 -2.01 -0.77 -7.38
CA ALA A 167 -1.52 -1.74 -6.40
C ALA A 167 -2.35 -3.03 -6.41
N VAL A 168 -3.69 -2.90 -6.40
CA VAL A 168 -4.61 -4.06 -6.47
C VAL A 168 -4.43 -4.82 -7.78
N ALA A 169 -4.30 -4.14 -8.92
CA ALA A 169 -4.08 -4.77 -10.21
C ALA A 169 -2.75 -5.55 -10.25
N LEU A 170 -1.66 -4.95 -9.75
CA LEU A 170 -0.35 -5.61 -9.65
C LEU A 170 -0.41 -6.87 -8.78
N PHE A 171 -1.11 -6.79 -7.64
CA PHE A 171 -1.31 -7.94 -6.76
C PHE A 171 -2.08 -9.07 -7.45
N LEU A 172 -3.19 -8.75 -8.13
CA LEU A 172 -3.98 -9.73 -8.88
C LEU A 172 -3.17 -10.39 -10.01
N VAL A 173 -2.39 -9.63 -10.76
CA VAL A 173 -1.50 -10.18 -11.79
C VAL A 173 -0.49 -11.15 -11.16
N GLY A 174 0.14 -10.76 -10.05
CA GLY A 174 1.04 -11.65 -9.30
C GLY A 174 0.33 -12.91 -8.81
N LEU A 175 -0.93 -12.82 -8.38
CA LEU A 175 -1.73 -13.95 -7.91
C LEU A 175 -2.10 -14.93 -9.03
N ILE A 176 -2.45 -14.45 -10.22
CA ILE A 176 -2.71 -15.28 -11.40
C ILE A 176 -1.43 -16.04 -11.80
N LEU A 177 -0.29 -15.34 -11.84
CA LEU A 177 1.00 -15.95 -12.16
C LEU A 177 1.41 -17.00 -11.12
N PHE A 178 1.19 -16.72 -9.83
CA PHE A 178 1.41 -17.68 -8.75
C PHE A 178 0.57 -18.94 -8.92
N LEU A 179 -0.74 -18.78 -9.19
CA LEU A 179 -1.67 -19.91 -9.37
C LEU A 179 -1.34 -20.74 -10.62
N TYR A 180 -0.84 -20.13 -11.69
CA TYR A 180 -0.43 -20.86 -12.90
C TYR A 180 0.86 -21.65 -12.69
N SER A 181 1.71 -21.24 -11.75
CA SER A 181 2.99 -21.89 -11.46
C SER A 181 2.86 -23.08 -10.49
N ILE A 182 1.71 -23.24 -9.83
CA ILE A 182 1.38 -24.34 -8.91
C ILE A 182 0.69 -25.45 -9.69
#